data_AF-A0A812JGZ8-F1
#
_entry.id   AF-A0A812JGZ8-F1
#
_cell.length_a   1.000
_cell.length_b   1.000
_cell.length_c   1.000
_cell.angle_alpha   90.00
_cell.angle_beta   90.00
_cell.angle_gamma   90.00
#
_symmetry.space_group_name_H-M   'P 1'
#
loop_
_entity.id
_entity.type
_entity.pdbx_description
1 polymer ?
#
loop_
_entity_poly.entity_id
_entity_poly.type
_entity_poly.pdbx_seq_one_letter_code
_entity_poly.pdbx_strand_id
1 'polypeptide(L)'
;MPLSVGMWEQLVEKYRPSSLDQLVAHEDIIRMIERMMVKKTLPHMLLHGPPGTGKTSTIMALAKTMYKERYKSMTLEMNASDARGIEVVRDQIKTFAGHSDPAWRVETDKCTEDKTLPFRVM
;
A
#
# COMPACT_ATOMS: atom_id res chain seq x y z
N MET A 1 -23.75 24.30 -25.72
CA MET A 1 -22.90 23.12 -26.01
C MET A 1 -22.19 22.74 -24.73
N PRO A 2 -22.46 21.58 -24.09
CA PRO A 2 -21.71 21.22 -22.90
C PRO A 2 -20.36 20.65 -23.32
N LEU A 3 -19.28 21.35 -22.98
CA LEU A 3 -17.92 20.84 -23.10
C LEU A 3 -17.71 19.72 -22.06
N SER A 4 -17.69 18.49 -22.58
CA SER A 4 -16.82 17.37 -22.18
C SER A 4 -16.39 17.30 -20.69
N VAL A 5 -17.28 16.77 -19.86
CA VAL A 5 -16.94 16.25 -18.51
C VAL A 5 -15.71 15.31 -18.55
N GLY A 6 -15.51 14.56 -19.65
CA GLY A 6 -14.38 13.64 -19.79
C GLY A 6 -12.99 14.26 -19.94
N MET A 7 -12.86 15.57 -20.22
CA MET A 7 -11.53 16.19 -20.38
C MET A 7 -10.80 16.36 -19.04
N TRP A 8 -11.56 16.57 -17.95
CA TRP A 8 -10.99 16.72 -16.62
C TRP A 8 -10.51 15.39 -16.04
N GLU A 9 -11.24 14.29 -16.27
CA GLU A 9 -10.84 12.94 -15.84
C GLU A 9 -9.51 12.51 -16.48
N GLN A 10 -9.32 12.81 -17.77
CA GLN A 10 -8.07 12.50 -18.48
C GLN A 10 -6.87 13.26 -17.91
N LEU A 11 -7.05 14.52 -17.49
CA LEU A 11 -5.96 15.31 -16.91
C LEU A 11 -5.57 14.79 -15.53
N VAL A 12 -6.55 14.42 -14.69
CA VAL A 12 -6.28 13.88 -13.35
C VAL A 12 -5.46 12.59 -13.43
N GLU A 13 -5.80 11.68 -14.35
CA GLU A 13 -5.05 10.44 -14.51
C GLU A 13 -3.67 10.69 -15.15
N LYS A 14 -3.58 11.64 -16.09
CA LYS A 14 -2.32 12.01 -16.74
C LYS A 14 -1.29 12.61 -15.79
N TYR A 15 -1.73 13.38 -14.79
CA TYR A 15 -0.87 13.99 -13.77
C TYR A 15 -0.76 13.16 -12.49
N ARG A 16 -1.26 11.91 -12.48
CA ARG A 16 -1.11 11.02 -11.32
C ARG A 16 0.39 10.75 -11.08
N PRO A 17 0.92 11.06 -9.89
CA PRO A 17 2.34 10.95 -9.61
C PRO A 17 2.83 9.52 -9.78
N SER A 18 3.96 9.38 -10.47
CA SER A 18 4.60 8.09 -10.77
C SER A 18 5.68 7.73 -9.74
N SER A 19 6.21 8.73 -9.04
CA SER A 19 7.27 8.62 -8.04
C SER A 19 6.90 9.41 -6.78
N LEU A 20 7.49 9.04 -5.64
CA LEU A 20 7.28 9.74 -4.37
C LEU A 20 7.67 11.22 -4.44
N ASP A 21 8.71 11.56 -5.21
CA ASP A 21 9.20 12.94 -5.40
C ASP A 21 8.17 13.87 -6.07
N GLN A 22 7.22 13.31 -6.81
CA GLN A 22 6.17 14.08 -7.48
C GLN A 22 4.97 14.37 -6.57
N LEU A 23 5.00 13.86 -5.33
CA LEU A 23 3.93 14.05 -4.37
C LEU A 23 4.18 15.33 -3.56
N VAL A 24 3.53 16.42 -3.96
CA VAL A 24 3.68 17.74 -3.31
C VAL A 24 3.00 17.80 -1.93
N ALA A 25 2.33 16.72 -1.48
CA ALA A 25 1.53 16.70 -0.27
C ALA A 25 2.23 15.98 0.90
N HIS A 26 2.15 16.57 2.10
CA HIS A 26 2.53 15.95 3.37
C HIS A 26 3.97 15.39 3.43
N GLU A 27 4.96 16.27 3.28
CA GLU A 27 6.40 15.92 3.33
C GLU A 27 6.78 15.08 4.56
N ASP A 28 6.23 15.37 5.74
CA ASP A 28 6.54 14.62 6.97
C ASP A 28 6.11 13.15 6.89
N ILE A 29 4.97 12.88 6.23
CA ILE A 29 4.45 11.52 6.04
C ILE A 29 5.35 10.78 5.04
N ILE A 30 5.73 11.43 3.94
CA ILE A 30 6.63 10.85 2.94
C ILE A 30 7.98 10.49 3.59
N ARG A 31 8.58 11.44 4.33
CA ARG A 31 9.85 11.22 5.04
C ARG A 31 9.74 10.10 6.08
N MET A 32 8.60 9.95 6.74
CA MET A 32 8.37 8.82 7.66
C MET A 32 8.38 7.49 6.92
N ILE A 33 7.65 7.41 5.80
CA ILE A 33 7.55 6.21 4.96
C ILE A 33 8.93 5.84 4.38
N GLU A 34 9.68 6.82 3.87
CA GLU A 34 11.05 6.60 3.35
C GLU A 34 11.97 6.01 4.42
N ARG A 35 11.91 6.51 5.65
CA ARG A 35 12.68 5.94 6.76
C ARG A 35 12.27 4.49 7.08
N MET A 36 10.98 4.18 7.00
CA MET A 36 10.47 2.81 7.19
C MET A 36 10.91 1.88 6.04
N MET A 37 10.96 2.39 4.81
CA MET A 37 11.46 1.65 3.65
C MET A 37 12.94 1.30 3.78
N VAL A 38 13.78 2.25 4.21
CA VAL A 38 15.22 2.01 4.44
C VAL A 38 15.43 0.95 5.51
N LYS A 39 14.61 0.95 6.56
CA LYS A 39 14.65 -0.06 7.63
C LYS A 39 14.06 -1.41 7.24
N LYS A 40 13.47 -1.52 6.05
CA LYS A 40 12.71 -2.69 5.57
C LYS A 40 11.56 -3.15 6.47
N THR A 41 11.06 -2.28 7.34
CA THR A 41 9.98 -2.56 8.28
C THR A 41 8.76 -1.72 7.93
N LEU A 42 8.12 -2.00 6.79
CA LEU A 42 6.90 -1.29 6.39
C LEU A 42 5.69 -1.97 7.06
N PRO A 43 4.99 -1.31 8.01
CA PRO A 43 3.78 -1.87 8.60
C PRO A 43 2.61 -1.84 7.62
N HIS A 44 1.52 -2.53 7.94
CA HIS A 44 0.25 -2.32 7.24
C HIS A 44 -0.23 -0.88 7.47
N MET A 45 -0.51 -0.17 6.38
CA MET A 45 -0.87 1.24 6.40
C MET A 45 -2.34 1.45 6.05
N LEU A 46 -3.02 2.29 6.82
CA LEU A 46 -4.36 2.78 6.52
C LEU A 46 -4.29 4.28 6.23
N LEU A 47 -4.46 4.68 4.97
CA LEU A 47 -4.51 6.08 4.58
C LEU A 47 -5.95 6.58 4.53
N HIS A 48 -6.29 7.59 5.32
CA HIS A 48 -7.62 8.19 5.37
C HIS A 48 -7.56 9.72 5.24
N GLY A 49 -8.64 10.35 4.77
CA GLY A 49 -8.72 11.81 4.64
C GLY A 49 -9.72 12.27 3.57
N PRO A 50 -9.86 13.58 3.34
CA PRO A 50 -10.76 14.17 2.33
C PRO A 50 -10.49 13.67 0.90
N PRO A 51 -11.49 13.65 -0.01
CA PRO A 51 -11.25 13.28 -1.40
C PRO A 51 -10.23 14.23 -2.07
N GLY A 52 -9.43 13.71 -3.00
CA GLY A 52 -8.44 14.51 -3.74
C GLY A 52 -7.11 14.78 -3.02
N THR A 53 -6.89 14.28 -1.79
CA THR A 53 -5.60 14.45 -1.07
C THR A 53 -4.50 13.45 -1.48
N GLY A 54 -4.67 12.76 -2.61
CA GLY A 54 -3.62 11.89 -3.16
C GLY A 54 -3.43 10.51 -2.53
N LYS A 55 -4.27 10.06 -1.58
CA LYS A 55 -4.10 8.76 -0.87
C LYS A 55 -3.78 7.56 -1.78
N THR A 56 -4.63 7.30 -2.77
CA THR A 56 -4.44 6.19 -3.72
C THR A 56 -3.18 6.40 -4.54
N SER A 57 -2.96 7.64 -4.99
CA SER A 57 -1.77 8.02 -5.74
C SER A 57 -0.48 7.83 -4.92
N THR A 58 -0.50 8.11 -3.62
CA THR A 58 0.64 7.92 -2.71
C THR A 58 1.02 6.46 -2.59
N ILE A 59 0.06 5.55 -2.35
CA ILE A 59 0.36 4.11 -2.25
C ILE A 59 0.89 3.57 -3.58
N MET A 60 0.30 4.00 -4.70
CA MET A 60 0.78 3.57 -6.02
C MET A 60 2.20 4.07 -6.31
N ALA A 61 2.49 5.35 -6.04
CA ALA A 61 3.84 5.90 -6.21
C ALA A 61 4.86 5.22 -5.27
N LEU A 62 4.45 4.93 -4.02
CA LEU A 62 5.27 4.22 -3.04
C LEU A 62 5.62 2.80 -3.52
N ALA A 63 4.62 2.04 -3.94
CA ALA A 63 4.80 0.67 -4.39
C ALA A 63 5.61 0.59 -5.70
N LYS A 64 5.43 1.55 -6.62
CA LYS A 64 6.29 1.69 -7.82
C LYS A 64 7.74 1.98 -7.45
N THR A 65 7.97 2.86 -6.47
CA THR A 65 9.32 3.21 -6.01
C THR A 65 10.00 2.00 -5.34
N MET A 66 9.24 1.22 -4.55
CA MET A 66 9.73 0.04 -3.84
C MET A 66 10.06 -1.13 -4.77
N TYR A 67 9.13 -1.50 -5.66
CA TYR A 67 9.25 -2.72 -6.47
C TYR A 67 9.77 -2.48 -7.90
N LYS A 68 9.78 -1.22 -8.37
CA LYS A 68 10.28 -0.82 -9.69
C LYS A 68 9.72 -1.72 -10.81
N GLU A 69 10.59 -2.40 -11.56
CA GLU A 69 10.21 -3.33 -12.64
C GLU A 69 9.30 -4.48 -12.17
N ARG A 70 9.40 -4.88 -10.88
CA ARG A 70 8.59 -5.95 -10.29
C ARG A 70 7.23 -5.46 -9.76
N TYR A 71 6.87 -4.20 -9.97
CA TYR A 71 5.60 -3.62 -9.50
C TYR A 71 4.41 -4.51 -9.85
N LYS A 72 4.23 -4.82 -11.14
CA LYS A 72 3.07 -5.60 -11.63
C LYS A 72 2.96 -7.00 -11.02
N SER A 73 4.08 -7.63 -10.67
CA SER A 73 4.10 -8.97 -10.07
C SER A 73 4.01 -8.95 -8.55
N MET A 74 4.39 -7.83 -7.90
CA MET A 74 4.53 -7.73 -6.45
C MET A 74 3.49 -6.79 -5.80
N THR A 75 2.51 -6.32 -6.57
CA THR A 75 1.38 -5.54 -6.04
C THR A 75 0.06 -6.16 -6.44
N LEU A 76 -0.82 -6.34 -5.45
CA LEU A 76 -2.23 -6.64 -5.66
C LEU A 76 -3.03 -5.39 -5.32
N GLU A 77 -3.66 -4.79 -6.33
CA GLU A 77 -4.60 -3.69 -6.16
C GLU A 77 -6.02 -4.24 -6.31
N MET A 78 -6.88 -3.93 -5.34
CA MET A 78 -8.27 -4.35 -5.33
C MET A 78 -9.15 -3.14 -5.08
N ASN A 79 -9.97 -2.79 -6.07
CA ASN A 79 -10.97 -1.75 -5.90
C ASN A 79 -12.25 -2.32 -5.29
N ALA A 80 -12.92 -1.50 -4.48
CA ALA A 80 -14.19 -1.88 -3.84
C ALA A 80 -15.31 -2.16 -4.86
N SER A 81 -15.23 -1.58 -6.06
CA SER A 81 -16.17 -1.80 -7.16
C SER A 81 -15.98 -3.13 -7.90
N ASP A 82 -14.77 -3.69 -7.89
CA ASP A 82 -14.42 -4.90 -8.64
C ASP A 82 -14.65 -6.20 -7.85
N ALA A 83 -14.89 -6.09 -6.54
CA ALA A 83 -15.02 -7.23 -5.63
C ALA A 83 -16.44 -7.83 -5.66
N ARG A 84 -16.66 -8.82 -6.53
CA ARG A 84 -17.91 -9.59 -6.68
C ARG A 84 -18.20 -10.59 -5.54
N GLY A 85 -17.79 -10.29 -4.30
CA GLY A 85 -18.11 -11.09 -3.10
C GLY A 85 -16.93 -11.32 -2.15
N ILE A 86 -17.23 -11.54 -0.87
CA ILE A 86 -16.25 -11.74 0.21
C ILE A 86 -15.31 -12.92 -0.02
N GLU A 87 -15.82 -14.00 -0.63
CA GLU A 87 -15.03 -15.22 -0.89
C GLU A 87 -13.95 -14.97 -1.95
N VAL A 88 -14.27 -14.24 -3.01
CA VAL A 88 -13.30 -13.89 -4.07
C VAL A 88 -12.15 -13.05 -3.49
N VAL A 89 -12.46 -12.12 -2.58
CA VAL A 89 -11.44 -11.28 -1.92
C VAL A 89 -10.49 -12.12 -1.07
N ARG A 90 -11.04 -13.06 -0.29
CA ARG A 90 -10.25 -13.94 0.57
C ARG A 90 -9.31 -14.82 -0.24
N ASP A 91 -9.79 -15.43 -1.31
CA ASP A 91 -9.00 -16.35 -2.12
C ASP A 91 -7.90 -15.63 -2.90
N GLN A 92 -8.19 -14.44 -3.45
CA GLN A 92 -7.19 -13.62 -4.13
C GLN A 92 -6.08 -13.15 -3.19
N ILE A 93 -6.42 -12.66 -2.00
CA ILE A 93 -5.44 -12.21 -1.00
C ILE A 93 -4.57 -13.37 -0.53
N LYS A 94 -5.17 -14.53 -0.19
CA LYS A 94 -4.43 -15.71 0.26
C LYS A 94 -3.49 -16.23 -0.81
N THR A 95 -3.96 -16.32 -2.04
CA THR A 95 -3.15 -16.80 -3.17
C THR A 95 -1.97 -15.87 -3.40
N PHE A 96 -2.20 -14.55 -3.42
CA PHE A 96 -1.13 -13.57 -3.63
C PHE A 96 -0.08 -13.56 -2.49
N ALA A 97 -0.54 -13.57 -1.23
CA ALA A 97 0.35 -13.62 -0.08
C ALA A 97 1.17 -14.92 0.00
N GLY A 98 0.64 -16.03 -0.54
CA GLY A 98 1.35 -17.30 -0.64
C GLY A 98 2.49 -17.31 -1.68
N HIS A 99 2.44 -16.43 -2.68
CA HIS A 99 3.42 -16.37 -3.79
C HIS A 99 4.47 -15.25 -3.63
N SER A 100 4.34 -14.37 -2.64
CA SER A 100 5.27 -13.23 -2.47
C SER A 100 6.65 -13.66 -1.94
N ASP A 101 7.69 -13.10 -2.57
CA ASP A 101 9.12 -13.31 -2.34
C ASP A 101 9.53 -13.13 -0.84
N PRO A 102 10.32 -14.03 -0.23
CA PRO A 102 10.73 -13.94 1.18
C PRO A 102 11.55 -12.69 1.55
N ALA A 103 12.01 -11.90 0.58
CA ALA A 103 12.85 -10.71 0.80
C ALA A 103 12.19 -9.60 1.66
N TRP A 104 10.85 -9.62 1.83
CA TRP A 104 10.08 -8.67 2.64
C TRP A 104 9.22 -9.35 3.70
N ARG A 105 9.55 -10.59 4.07
CA ARG A 105 8.89 -11.27 5.19
C ARG A 105 9.14 -10.43 6.45
N VAL A 106 8.10 -9.72 6.90
CA VAL A 106 8.04 -9.21 8.27
C VAL A 106 8.31 -10.44 9.13
N GLU A 107 9.36 -10.38 9.94
CA GLU A 107 9.73 -11.46 10.85
C GLU A 107 8.56 -11.67 11.81
N THR A 108 7.60 -12.52 11.42
CA THR A 108 6.50 -12.99 12.25
C THR A 108 6.97 -14.17 13.09
N ASP A 109 8.24 -14.18 13.51
CA ASP A 109 8.82 -15.28 14.26
C ASP A 109 9.18 -14.80 15.65
N LYS A 110 8.15 -14.56 16.48
CA LYS A 110 8.09 -14.92 17.91
C LYS A 110 6.64 -15.07 18.35
N CYS A 111 5.92 -16.03 17.78
CA CYS A 111 4.81 -16.66 18.46
C CYS A 111 5.07 -18.17 18.51
N THR A 112 6.27 -18.55 18.95
CA THR A 112 6.53 -19.89 19.44
C THR A 112 6.23 -19.91 20.93
N GLU A 113 5.38 -20.86 21.29
CA GLU A 113 4.94 -21.21 22.64
C GLU A 113 6.04 -21.07 23.69
N ASP A 114 5.97 -20.03 24.52
CA ASP A 114 6.68 -19.99 25.80
C ASP A 114 5.67 -20.23 26.92
N LYS A 115 5.50 -21.51 27.23
CA LYS A 115 4.86 -21.99 28.45
C LYS A 115 5.81 -21.73 29.63
N THR A 116 5.94 -20.49 30.10
CA THR A 116 6.34 -20.19 31.48
C THR A 116 6.07 -18.72 31.82
N LEU A 117 4.88 -18.44 32.36
CA LEU A 117 4.64 -17.20 33.10
C LEU A 117 5.27 -17.32 34.50
N PRO A 118 6.09 -16.34 34.89
CA PRO A 118 5.90 -15.71 36.18
C PRO A 118 5.82 -14.20 36.03
N PHE A 119 4.70 -13.61 36.52
CA PHE A 119 4.57 -12.31 37.23
C PHE A 119 5.44 -11.11 36.74
N ARG A 120 4.99 -9.87 36.57
CA ARG A 120 3.85 -9.09 37.07
C ARG A 120 4.07 -7.67 36.52
N VAL A 121 3.03 -7.06 35.95
CA VAL A 121 3.03 -5.63 35.60
C VAL A 121 2.79 -4.83 36.89
N MET A 122 3.60 -3.80 37.11
CA MET A 122 3.37 -2.72 38.08
C MET A 122 2.70 -1.55 37.36
#